data_AF-A0AAD8NJA4-F1
#
_entry.id   AF-A0AAD8NJA4-F1
#
_cell.length_a   1.000
_cell.length_b   1.000
_cell.length_c   1.000
_cell.angle_alpha   90.00
_cell.angle_beta   90.00
_cell.angle_gamma   90.00
#
_symmetry.space_group_name_H-M   'P 1'
#
loop_
_entity.id
_entity.type
_entity.pdbx_description
1 polymer ?
#
loop_
_entity_poly.entity_id
_entity_poly.type
_entity_poly.pdbx_seq_one_letter_code
_entity_poly.pdbx_strand_id
1 'polypeptide(L)'
;MATISSSFITYSSPKLYSSCSSPSKPRFTCSASNNDRMAFIDFPYVSTSHKHLMLDLVSTVQNRLNSFLNPCTLPPDVESYQNETGTAHAALHLQSGVQSSPV
;
A
#
# COMPACT_ATOMS: atom_id res chain seq x y z
N MET A 1 6.42 4.35 -43.91
CA MET A 1 7.43 3.60 -43.12
C MET A 1 7.25 4.00 -41.67
N ALA A 2 6.77 3.09 -40.83
CA ALA A 2 6.60 3.33 -39.39
C ALA A 2 7.67 2.53 -38.64
N THR A 3 8.56 3.23 -37.94
CA THR A 3 9.67 2.62 -37.19
C THR A 3 9.20 2.36 -35.77
N ILE A 4 9.10 1.07 -35.41
CA ILE A 4 8.80 0.63 -34.04
C ILE A 4 10.09 0.76 -33.23
N SER A 5 10.09 1.64 -32.24
CA SER A 5 11.21 1.80 -31.29
C SER A 5 10.99 0.86 -30.11
N SER A 6 11.67 -0.29 -30.12
CA SER A 6 11.66 -1.25 -29.02
C SER A 6 12.70 -0.85 -27.98
N SER A 7 12.26 -0.42 -26.79
CA SER A 7 13.14 -0.21 -25.64
C SER A 7 13.17 -1.47 -24.79
N PHE A 8 14.30 -2.18 -24.79
CA PHE A 8 14.52 -3.33 -23.91
C PHE A 8 14.86 -2.83 -22.50
N ILE A 9 14.01 -3.09 -21.51
CA ILE A 9 14.33 -2.82 -20.10
C ILE A 9 15.30 -3.90 -19.63
N THR A 10 16.57 -3.52 -19.49
CA THR A 10 17.62 -4.40 -18.94
C THR A 10 17.53 -4.36 -17.41
N TYR A 11 17.11 -5.46 -16.80
CA TYR A 11 17.05 -5.58 -15.33
C TYR A 11 18.46 -5.90 -14.81
N SER A 12 19.07 -4.95 -14.09
CA SER A 12 20.33 -5.20 -13.38
C SER A 12 20.04 -5.64 -11.95
N SER A 13 20.39 -6.88 -11.61
CA SER A 13 20.25 -7.43 -10.26
C SER A 13 21.17 -6.71 -9.27
N PRO A 14 20.68 -6.21 -8.12
CA PRO A 14 21.54 -5.57 -7.14
C PRO A 14 22.31 -6.61 -6.32
N LYS A 15 23.64 -6.43 -6.24
CA LYS A 15 24.52 -7.18 -5.32
C LYS A 15 24.36 -6.62 -3.91
N LEU A 16 24.17 -7.51 -2.93
CA LEU A 16 24.14 -7.20 -1.51
C LEU A 16 25.52 -6.75 -1.03
N TYR A 17 25.65 -5.47 -0.64
CA TYR A 17 26.76 -5.00 0.19
C TYR A 17 26.19 -4.40 1.48
N SER A 18 26.51 -5.06 2.58
CA SER A 18 26.33 -4.60 3.94
C SER A 18 27.31 -3.45 4.21
N SER A 19 26.80 -2.26 4.55
CA SER A 19 27.48 -1.24 5.35
C SER A 19 26.48 -0.17 5.79
N CYS A 20 26.41 0.05 7.10
CA CYS A 20 25.59 1.07 7.75
C CYS A 20 26.24 2.45 7.63
N SER A 21 25.61 3.34 6.87
CA SER A 21 25.86 4.78 6.92
C SER A 21 24.57 5.50 6.61
N SER A 22 23.94 6.11 7.62
CA SER A 22 22.66 6.81 7.52
C SER A 22 22.78 8.08 6.67
N PRO A 23 22.17 8.17 5.48
CA PRO A 23 21.89 9.45 4.86
C PRO A 23 20.60 9.98 5.50
N SER A 24 20.61 11.23 5.97
CA SER A 24 19.40 11.95 6.35
C SER A 24 18.50 12.10 5.13
N LYS A 25 17.62 11.12 4.91
CA LYS A 25 16.54 11.17 3.93
C LYS A 25 15.57 12.28 4.36
N PRO A 26 14.94 13.03 3.43
CA PRO A 26 13.80 13.86 3.79
C PRO A 26 12.78 12.95 4.48
N ARG A 27 12.53 13.21 5.76
CA ARG A 27 11.49 12.53 6.51
C ARG A 27 10.19 13.06 5.94
N PHE A 28 9.53 12.30 5.07
CA PHE A 28 8.17 12.62 4.66
C PHE A 28 7.34 12.74 5.94
N THR A 29 6.91 13.95 6.27
CA THR A 29 6.00 14.19 7.38
C THR A 29 4.58 13.94 6.88
N CYS A 30 4.09 12.72 7.07
CA CYS A 30 2.69 12.39 6.85
C CYS A 30 1.86 12.96 8.02
N SER A 31 0.90 13.82 7.69
CA SER A 31 -0.12 14.28 8.65
C SER A 31 -1.18 13.19 8.79
N ALA A 32 -1.10 12.40 9.86
CA ALA A 32 -2.11 11.40 10.19
C ALA A 32 -3.41 12.09 10.63
N SER A 33 -4.50 11.85 9.90
CA SER A 33 -5.84 12.22 10.35
C SER A 33 -6.39 11.09 11.24
N ASN A 34 -6.77 11.42 12.47
CA ASN A 34 -7.06 10.47 13.55
C ASN A 34 -8.39 9.70 13.40
N ASN A 35 -9.11 9.84 12.28
CA ASN A 35 -10.42 9.23 12.06
C ASN A 35 -10.44 8.13 10.97
N ASP A 36 -9.29 7.77 10.41
CA ASP A 36 -9.19 7.10 9.11
C ASP A 36 -8.97 5.58 9.15
N ARG A 37 -9.40 4.88 10.21
CA ARG A 37 -9.34 3.40 10.25
C ARG A 37 -10.17 2.72 9.14
N MET A 38 -10.95 3.51 8.39
CA MET A 38 -11.76 3.08 7.24
C MET A 38 -11.38 3.78 5.92
N ALA A 39 -10.37 4.64 5.88
CA ALA A 39 -10.02 5.35 4.64
C ALA A 39 -9.67 4.42 3.48
N PHE A 40 -9.16 3.21 3.79
CA PHE A 40 -8.82 2.21 2.77
C PHE A 40 -10.06 1.62 2.06
N ILE A 41 -11.23 1.60 2.70
CA ILE A 41 -12.48 1.09 2.10
C ILE A 41 -13.31 2.20 1.42
N ASP A 42 -12.90 3.46 1.58
CA ASP A 42 -13.66 4.58 1.06
C ASP A 42 -13.48 4.79 -0.45
N PHE A 43 -12.32 4.42 -1.00
CA PHE A 43 -11.97 4.56 -2.41
C PHE A 43 -12.50 5.85 -3.06
N PRO A 44 -12.09 7.04 -2.56
CA PRO A 44 -12.78 8.31 -2.85
C PRO A 44 -12.69 8.79 -4.30
N TYR A 45 -11.71 8.30 -5.07
CA TYR A 45 -11.43 8.79 -6.43
C TYR A 45 -11.88 7.84 -7.56
N VAL A 46 -12.43 6.67 -7.23
CA VAL A 46 -12.83 5.66 -8.23
C VAL A 46 -14.33 5.70 -8.52
N SER A 47 -14.75 5.14 -9.66
CA SER A 47 -16.17 5.01 -9.96
C SER A 47 -16.89 4.08 -8.98
N THR A 48 -18.20 4.26 -8.82
CA THR A 48 -19.02 3.45 -7.91
C THR A 48 -18.89 1.95 -8.16
N SER A 49 -18.84 1.53 -9.42
CA SER A 49 -18.65 0.12 -9.80
C SER A 49 -17.29 -0.43 -9.36
N HIS A 50 -16.22 0.36 -9.51
CA HIS A 50 -14.89 -0.03 -9.05
C HIS A 50 -14.81 -0.09 -7.52
N LYS A 51 -15.41 0.89 -6.83
CA LYS A 51 -15.50 0.86 -5.36
C LYS A 51 -16.21 -0.40 -4.87
N HIS A 52 -17.34 -0.75 -5.47
CA HIS A 52 -18.10 -1.95 -5.11
C HIS A 52 -17.26 -3.21 -5.29
N LEU A 53 -16.58 -3.35 -6.43
CA LEU A 53 -15.67 -4.47 -6.67
C LEU A 53 -14.57 -4.56 -5.61
N MET A 54 -13.91 -3.44 -5.29
CA MET A 54 -12.85 -3.44 -4.29
C MET A 54 -13.37 -3.82 -2.90
N LEU A 55 -14.55 -3.33 -2.51
CA LEU A 55 -15.20 -3.70 -1.26
C LEU A 55 -15.57 -5.19 -1.21
N ASP A 56 -16.10 -5.74 -2.30
CA ASP A 56 -16.43 -7.16 -2.40
C ASP A 56 -15.19 -8.05 -2.26
N LEU A 57 -14.08 -7.65 -2.90
CA LEU A 57 -12.81 -8.36 -2.81
C LEU A 57 -12.28 -8.34 -1.37
N VAL A 58 -12.24 -7.17 -0.75
CA VAL A 58 -11.81 -7.00 0.65
C VAL A 58 -12.67 -7.84 1.59
N SER A 59 -13.99 -7.75 1.46
CA SER A 59 -14.95 -8.53 2.24
C SER A 59 -14.74 -10.03 2.06
N THR A 60 -14.56 -10.48 0.82
CA THR A 60 -14.33 -11.91 0.52
C THR A 60 -13.03 -12.41 1.14
N VAL A 61 -11.94 -11.64 1.03
CA VAL A 61 -10.64 -12.00 1.62
C VAL A 61 -10.73 -12.05 3.14
N GLN A 62 -11.30 -11.01 3.76
CA GLN A 62 -11.47 -10.98 5.21
C GLN A 62 -12.34 -12.14 5.67
N ASN A 63 -13.51 -12.37 5.07
CA ASN A 63 -14.39 -13.47 5.49
C ASN A 63 -13.77 -14.86 5.35
N ARG A 64 -12.94 -15.08 4.31
CA ARG A 64 -12.31 -16.39 4.08
C ARG A 64 -11.03 -16.60 4.87
N LEU A 65 -10.28 -15.54 5.14
CA LEU A 65 -8.95 -15.61 5.78
C LEU A 65 -8.93 -15.06 7.20
N ASN A 66 -10.06 -14.62 7.77
CA ASN A 66 -10.12 -13.98 9.09
C ASN A 66 -9.41 -14.78 10.19
N SER A 67 -9.55 -16.10 10.19
CA SER A 67 -8.91 -16.98 11.19
C SER A 67 -7.39 -17.11 11.02
N PHE A 68 -6.86 -16.70 9.87
CA PHE A 68 -5.45 -16.80 9.50
C PHE A 68 -4.72 -15.46 9.53
N LEU A 69 -5.43 -14.35 9.74
CA LEU A 69 -4.87 -13.01 9.70
C LEU A 69 -4.89 -12.37 11.09
N ASN A 70 -3.80 -11.71 11.45
CA ASN A 70 -3.75 -10.81 12.59
C ASN A 70 -4.47 -9.49 12.28
N PRO A 71 -4.90 -8.74 13.30
CA PRO A 71 -5.36 -7.37 13.13
C PRO A 71 -4.31 -6.50 12.41
N CYS A 72 -4.76 -5.48 11.68
CA CYS A 72 -3.86 -4.48 11.11
C CYS A 72 -3.05 -3.81 12.23
N THR A 73 -1.73 -3.82 12.10
CA THR A 73 -0.79 -3.22 13.07
C THR A 73 -0.13 -1.95 12.55
N LEU A 74 -0.61 -1.44 11.41
CA LEU A 74 -0.08 -0.22 10.83
C LEU A 74 -0.38 0.99 11.73
N PRO A 75 0.62 1.87 11.93
CA PRO A 75 0.40 3.17 12.54
C PRO A 75 -0.56 4.05 11.71
N PRO A 76 -1.32 4.98 12.34
CA PRO A 76 -2.27 5.84 11.64
C PRO A 76 -1.65 6.69 10.53
N ASP A 77 -0.40 7.12 10.71
CA ASP A 77 0.38 7.90 9.74
C ASP A 77 0.80 7.10 8.50
N VAL A 78 0.70 5.77 8.56
CA VAL A 78 0.96 4.86 7.44
C VAL A 78 -0.35 4.33 6.85
N GLU A 79 -1.41 4.21 7.65
CA GLU A 79 -2.73 3.76 7.22
C GLU A 79 -3.40 4.75 6.26
N SER A 80 -3.25 6.05 6.50
CA SER A 80 -3.72 7.11 5.60
C SER A 80 -2.70 8.25 5.58
N TYR A 81 -2.19 8.56 4.39
CA TYR A 81 -1.17 9.59 4.23
C TYR A 81 -1.39 10.41 2.97
N GLN A 82 -1.06 11.68 3.08
CA GLN A 82 -1.12 12.66 2.01
C GLN A 82 0.25 13.33 1.89
N ASN A 83 0.64 13.76 0.69
CA ASN A 83 1.82 14.59 0.55
C ASN A 83 1.56 16.00 1.12
N GLU A 84 2.63 16.71 1.46
CA GLU A 84 2.55 18.03 2.09
C GLU A 84 1.82 19.07 1.23
N THR A 85 1.89 18.95 -0.09
CA THR A 85 1.22 19.85 -1.03
C THR A 85 -0.24 19.49 -1.28
N GLY A 86 -0.74 18.42 -0.67
CA GLY A 86 -2.11 17.94 -0.81
C GLY A 86 -2.46 17.31 -2.15
N THR A 87 -1.52 17.20 -3.08
CA THR A 87 -1.75 16.75 -4.47
C THR A 87 -1.86 15.24 -4.62
N ALA A 88 -1.41 14.47 -3.63
CA ALA A 88 -1.46 13.02 -3.64
C ALA A 88 -1.89 12.48 -2.28
N HIS A 89 -2.87 11.58 -2.26
CA HIS A 89 -3.41 10.92 -1.08
C HIS A 89 -3.50 9.41 -1.32
N ALA A 90 -3.18 8.62 -0.30
CA ALA A 90 -3.24 7.17 -0.34
C ALA A 90 -3.58 6.59 1.03
N ALA A 91 -4.13 5.39 1.04
CA ALA A 91 -4.38 4.61 2.24
C ALA A 91 -3.85 3.18 2.07
N LEU A 92 -3.35 2.59 3.15
CA LEU A 92 -2.78 1.24 3.18
C LEU A 92 -3.40 0.42 4.30
N HIS A 93 -3.77 -0.83 3.97
CA HIS A 93 -4.25 -1.80 4.94
C HIS A 93 -3.45 -3.10 4.79
N LEU A 94 -2.70 -3.46 5.84
CA LEU A 94 -1.85 -4.66 5.84
C LEU A 94 -2.15 -5.51 7.07
N GLN A 95 -2.45 -6.78 6.84
CA GLN A 95 -2.68 -7.78 7.86
C GLN A 95 -1.66 -8.90 7.69
N SER A 96 -0.91 -9.21 8.74
CA SER A 96 0.04 -10.32 8.72
C SER A 96 -0.66 -11.64 9.00
N GLY A 97 -0.19 -12.73 8.39
CA GLY A 97 -0.63 -14.06 8.74
C GLY A 97 -0.29 -14.43 10.19
N VAL A 98 -1.10 -15.28 10.80
CA VAL A 98 -0.74 -15.96 12.05
C VAL A 98 0.45 -16.91 11.81
N GLN A 99 1.21 -17.29 12.85
CA GLN A 99 2.46 -18.06 12.65
C GLN A 99 2.26 -19.41 11.93
N SER A 100 1.07 -20.01 12.05
CA SER A 100 0.70 -21.25 11.37
C SER A 100 0.00 -21.04 10.01
N SER A 101 -0.13 -19.79 9.57
CA SER A 101 -0.75 -19.42 8.30
C SER A 101 0.22 -19.69 7.15
N PRO A 102 -0.28 -20.21 6.00
CA PRO A 102 0.49 -20.25 4.76
C PRO A 102 0.58 -18.89 4.04
N VAL A 103 -0.19 -17.90 4.51
CA VAL A 103 -0.29 -16.51 3.98
C VAL A 103 0.56 -15.58 4.81
#